data_AF-A0A0Q7YB61-F1
#
_entry.id   AF-A0A0Q7YB61-F1
#
_cell.length_a   1.000
_cell.length_b   1.000
_cell.length_c   1.000
_cell.angle_alpha   90.00
_cell.angle_beta   90.00
_cell.angle_gamma   90.00
#
_symmetry.space_group_name_H-M   'P 1'
#
loop_
_entity.id
_entity.type
_entity.pdbx_description
1 polymer ?
#
loop_
_entity_poly.entity_id
_entity_poly.type
_entity_poly.pdbx_seq_one_letter_code
_entity_poly.pdbx_strand_id
1 'polypeptide(L)'
;MSTYEIYGIVVTNLRLVDADSCSMVGCTLVLHGNRYDCAEYFDNDGHVLDDADSHMTVNGILNLQSSRMEPFVSNGMERDDYVLWTSAENVVRGAMQVFVTDLLFPSAAA
;
A
#
# COMPACT_ATOMS: atom_id res chain seq x y z
N MET A 1 -5.53 9.84 13.46
CA MET A 1 -4.84 9.66 12.16
C MET A 1 -3.47 9.12 12.49
N SER A 2 -3.20 7.85 12.15
CA SER A 2 -1.94 7.18 12.48
C SER A 2 -0.93 7.42 11.36
N THR A 3 0.30 7.77 11.72
CA THR A 3 1.41 8.05 10.80
C THR A 3 2.59 7.17 11.19
N TYR A 4 3.19 6.48 10.22
CA TYR A 4 4.40 5.67 10.41
C TYR A 4 5.51 6.25 9.55
N GLU A 5 6.67 6.52 10.17
CA GLU A 5 7.84 7.09 9.49
C GLU A 5 9.07 6.19 9.67
N ILE A 6 9.64 5.73 8.57
CA ILE A 6 10.87 4.93 8.52
C ILE A 6 11.71 5.43 7.34
N TYR A 7 12.93 5.92 7.56
CA TYR A 7 13.84 6.38 6.48
C TYR A 7 13.22 7.36 5.45
N GLY A 8 12.33 8.27 5.88
CA GLY A 8 11.67 9.22 4.97
C GLY A 8 10.53 8.63 4.12
N ILE A 9 10.10 7.41 4.45
CA ILE A 9 8.85 6.79 4.00
C ILE A 9 7.78 7.15 5.02
N VAL A 10 6.73 7.86 4.60
CA VAL A 10 5.61 8.22 5.47
C VAL A 10 4.31 7.66 4.91
N VAL A 11 3.58 6.89 5.72
CA VAL A 11 2.26 6.37 5.37
C VAL A 11 1.19 7.16 6.11
N THR A 12 0.21 7.67 5.37
CA THR A 12 -0.90 8.48 5.91
C THR A 12 -2.22 8.12 5.23
N ASN A 13 -3.34 8.66 5.73
CA ASN A 13 -4.65 8.57 5.08
C ASN A 13 -5.09 7.13 4.74
N LEU A 14 -4.85 6.21 5.66
CA LEU A 14 -5.35 4.84 5.61
C LEU A 14 -6.87 4.85 5.60
N ARG A 15 -7.47 4.15 4.65
CA ARG A 15 -8.92 4.15 4.39
C ARG A 15 -9.35 2.90 3.66
N LEU A 16 -10.61 2.52 3.83
CA LEU A 16 -11.24 1.61 2.87
C LEU A 16 -11.40 2.33 1.53
N VAL A 17 -11.15 1.59 0.46
CA VAL A 17 -11.42 2.01 -0.91
C VAL A 17 -12.61 1.19 -1.40
N ASP A 18 -13.65 1.89 -1.84
CA ASP A 18 -14.85 1.26 -2.39
C ASP A 18 -14.51 0.79 -3.81
N ALA A 19 -14.50 -0.53 -4.03
CA ALA A 19 -14.31 -1.13 -5.34
C ALA A 19 -15.43 -2.15 -5.57
N ASP A 20 -16.10 -2.06 -6.73
CA ASP A 20 -17.39 -2.68 -7.08
C ASP A 20 -17.51 -4.21 -6.85
N SER A 21 -16.42 -4.90 -6.52
CA SER A 21 -16.41 -6.33 -6.20
C SER A 21 -15.30 -6.80 -5.26
N CYS A 22 -14.46 -5.89 -4.73
CA CYS A 22 -13.27 -6.27 -3.98
C CYS A 22 -13.05 -5.38 -2.76
N SER A 23 -12.65 -5.98 -1.64
CA SER A 23 -12.25 -5.25 -0.44
C SER A 23 -10.84 -4.69 -0.63
N MET A 24 -10.73 -3.36 -0.60
CA MET A 24 -9.46 -2.67 -0.83
C MET A 24 -9.15 -1.70 0.30
N VAL A 25 -7.87 -1.62 0.65
CA VAL A 25 -7.34 -0.64 1.60
C VAL A 25 -6.41 0.29 0.85
N GLY A 26 -6.59 1.59 1.05
CA GLY A 26 -5.80 2.64 0.43
C GLY A 26 -5.05 3.46 1.45
N CYS A 27 -3.92 4.05 1.03
CA CYS A 27 -3.17 5.03 1.81
C CYS A 27 -2.56 6.10 0.89
N THR A 28 -1.97 7.11 1.50
CA THR A 28 -1.06 8.04 0.83
C THR A 28 0.35 7.80 1.37
N LEU A 29 1.24 7.33 0.48
CA LEU A 29 2.67 7.17 0.70
C LEU A 29 3.38 8.48 0.34
N VAL A 30 4.28 8.94 1.20
CA VAL A 30 5.24 10.00 0.89
C VAL A 30 6.64 9.39 0.88
N LEU A 31 7.33 9.49 -0.24
CA LEU A 31 8.71 9.02 -0.40
C LEU A 31 9.52 10.09 -1.14
N HIS A 32 10.63 10.54 -0.54
CA HIS A 32 11.47 11.63 -1.05
C HIS A 32 10.68 12.92 -1.36
N GLY A 33 9.62 13.19 -0.59
CA GLY A 33 8.75 14.36 -0.78
C GLY A 33 7.69 14.20 -1.89
N ASN A 34 7.73 13.13 -2.68
CA ASN A 34 6.69 12.79 -3.64
C ASN A 34 5.55 12.06 -2.94
N ARG A 35 4.32 12.35 -3.35
CA ARG A 35 3.11 11.71 -2.81
C ARG A 35 2.58 10.71 -3.81
N TYR A 36 2.19 9.56 -3.30
CA TYR A 36 1.64 8.45 -4.07
C TYR A 36 0.38 7.96 -3.38
N ASP A 37 -0.71 7.81 -4.13
CA ASP A 37 -1.92 7.17 -3.62
C ASP A 37 -1.86 5.68 -3.93
N CYS A 38 -1.76 4.88 -2.87
CA CYS A 38 -1.59 3.43 -2.95
C CYS A 38 -2.87 2.72 -2.55
N ALA A 39 -3.12 1.56 -3.15
CA ALA A 39 -4.20 0.68 -2.74
C ALA A 39 -3.80 -0.78 -2.94
N GLU A 40 -4.26 -1.63 -2.02
CA GLU A 40 -4.02 -3.06 -2.01
C GLU A 40 -5.32 -3.80 -1.71
N TYR A 41 -5.43 -5.02 -2.23
CA TYR A 41 -6.54 -5.92 -1.93
C TYR A 41 -6.34 -6.59 -0.57
N PHE A 42 -7.43 -6.89 0.12
CA PHE A 42 -7.41 -7.78 1.27
C PHE A 42 -8.58 -8.77 1.23
N ASP A 43 -8.39 -9.94 1.83
CA ASP A 43 -9.41 -10.98 1.88
C ASP A 43 -10.41 -10.79 3.04
N ASN A 44 -11.42 -11.66 3.11
CA ASN A 44 -12.43 -11.61 4.16
C ASN A 44 -11.88 -11.96 5.55
N ASP A 45 -10.69 -12.56 5.63
CA ASP A 45 -9.99 -12.86 6.88
C ASP A 45 -9.09 -11.68 7.31
N GLY A 46 -9.08 -10.59 6.53
CA GLY A 46 -8.37 -9.36 6.83
C GLY A 46 -6.90 -9.40 6.45
N HIS A 47 -6.46 -10.31 5.59
CA HIS A 47 -5.10 -10.37 5.10
C HIS A 47 -4.91 -9.51 3.86
N VAL A 48 -3.95 -8.58 3.90
CA VAL A 48 -3.51 -7.85 2.72
C VAL A 48 -2.81 -8.83 1.77
N LEU A 49 -3.30 -8.92 0.54
CA LEU A 49 -2.87 -9.93 -0.43
C LEU A 49 -1.47 -9.62 -0.97
N ASP A 50 -0.59 -10.62 -0.96
CA ASP A 50 0.83 -10.56 -1.41
C ASP A 50 1.08 -11.37 -2.69
N ASP A 51 0.06 -11.46 -3.54
CA ASP A 51 0.18 -12.17 -4.81
C ASP A 51 0.89 -11.32 -5.87
N ALA A 52 1.45 -12.00 -6.87
CA ALA A 52 2.37 -11.40 -7.84
C ALA A 52 1.79 -10.24 -8.67
N ASP A 53 0.47 -10.05 -8.67
CA ASP A 53 -0.23 -8.93 -9.32
C ASP A 53 -0.31 -7.68 -8.42
N SER A 54 -0.07 -7.82 -7.12
CA SER A 54 -0.15 -6.77 -6.09
C SER A 54 1.19 -6.17 -5.66
N HIS A 55 2.33 -6.75 -6.09
CA HIS A 55 3.63 -6.19 -5.71
C HIS A 55 3.84 -4.79 -6.30
N MET A 56 3.77 -3.80 -5.41
CA MET A 56 4.00 -2.40 -5.74
C MET A 56 5.34 -2.22 -6.47
N THR A 57 6.41 -2.88 -6.01
CA THR A 57 7.74 -2.86 -6.64
C THR A 57 7.80 -3.41 -8.06
N VAL A 58 6.92 -4.35 -8.42
CA VAL A 58 6.97 -5.07 -9.71
C VAL A 58 5.97 -4.50 -10.70
N ASN A 59 4.74 -4.25 -10.27
CA ASN A 59 3.65 -3.83 -11.15
C ASN A 59 3.29 -2.36 -11.01
N GLY A 60 3.82 -1.66 -10.00
CA GLY A 60 3.51 -0.27 -9.73
C GLY A 60 2.33 -0.09 -8.78
N ILE A 61 1.75 1.11 -8.76
CA ILE A 61 0.62 1.44 -7.87
C ILE A 61 -0.68 1.40 -8.64
N LEU A 62 -1.74 0.87 -8.03
CA LEU A 62 -3.08 1.05 -8.57
C LEU A 62 -3.48 2.54 -8.51
N ASN A 63 -3.52 3.19 -9.67
CA ASN A 63 -4.15 4.49 -9.81
C ASN A 63 -5.67 4.32 -9.72
N LEU A 64 -6.25 4.84 -8.63
CA LEU A 64 -7.69 4.74 -8.35
C LEU A 64 -8.56 5.51 -9.35
N GLN A 65 -8.03 6.54 -10.03
CA GLN A 65 -8.77 7.30 -11.04
C GLN A 65 -8.84 6.58 -12.39
N SER A 66 -7.76 5.91 -12.78
CA SER A 66 -7.67 5.20 -14.06
C SER A 66 -7.95 3.70 -13.94
N SER A 67 -8.03 3.18 -12.71
CA SER A 67 -8.13 1.76 -12.38
C SER A 67 -7.04 0.92 -13.04
N ARG A 68 -5.84 1.51 -13.21
CA ARG A 68 -4.68 0.86 -13.84
C ARG A 68 -3.50 0.87 -12.89
N MET A 69 -2.68 -0.16 -13.01
CA MET A 69 -1.36 -0.18 -12.37
C MET A 69 -0.45 0.80 -13.12
N GLU A 70 0.12 1.75 -12.39
CA GLU A 70 1.07 2.73 -12.90
C GLU A 70 2.47 2.41 -12.37
N PRO A 71 3.45 2.14 -13.25
CA PRO A 71 4.80 1.82 -12.82
C PRO A 71 5.42 3.03 -12.11
N PHE A 72 6.12 2.76 -11.00
CA PHE A 72 6.80 3.79 -10.22
C PHE A 72 7.88 4.55 -10.99
N VAL A 73 8.57 3.85 -11.89
CA VAL A 73 9.66 4.40 -12.69
C VAL A 73 9.39 4.08 -14.15
N SER A 74 9.13 5.12 -14.95
CA SER A 74 9.10 4.98 -16.40
C SER A 74 10.48 4.51 -16.88
N ASN A 75 10.54 3.33 -17.51
CA ASN A 75 11.74 2.64 -18.03
C ASN A 75 12.39 1.58 -17.12
N GLY A 76 11.72 1.16 -16.06
CA GLY A 76 12.21 0.11 -15.16
C GLY A 76 13.04 0.65 -14.00
N MET A 77 13.30 -0.22 -13.02
CA MET A 77 13.86 0.16 -11.72
C MET A 77 15.35 -0.22 -11.64
N GLU A 78 16.22 0.73 -11.29
CA GLU A 78 17.62 0.41 -10.98
C GLU A 78 17.72 -0.38 -9.66
N ARG A 79 18.85 -1.07 -9.42
CA ARG A 79 18.99 -1.97 -8.26
C ARG A 79 18.82 -1.27 -6.91
N ASP A 80 19.33 -0.05 -6.77
CA ASP A 80 19.22 0.71 -5.52
C ASP A 80 17.80 1.24 -5.30
N ASP A 81 17.12 1.63 -6.39
CA ASP A 81 15.70 1.96 -6.38
C ASP A 81 14.86 0.74 -5.97
N TYR A 82 15.23 -0.46 -6.43
CA TYR A 82 14.53 -1.70 -6.08
C TYR A 82 14.53 -1.96 -4.57
N VAL A 83 15.65 -1.77 -3.89
CA VAL A 83 15.75 -1.99 -2.43
C VAL A 83 14.91 -0.95 -1.67
N LEU A 84 14.96 0.32 -2.09
CA LEU A 84 14.17 1.37 -1.49
C LEU A 84 12.68 1.11 -1.67
N TRP A 85 12.24 0.80 -2.88
CA TRP A 85 10.84 0.54 -3.18
C TRP A 85 10.33 -0.72 -2.50
N THR A 86 11.16 -1.77 -2.37
CA THR A 86 10.82 -2.97 -1.58
C THR A 86 10.62 -2.60 -0.11
N SER A 87 11.45 -1.71 0.43
CA SER A 87 11.31 -1.23 1.80
C SER A 87 10.03 -0.40 1.98
N ALA A 88 9.72 0.47 1.01
CA ALA A 88 8.49 1.28 1.02
C ALA A 88 7.23 0.42 0.93
N GLU A 89 7.22 -0.59 0.04
CA GLU A 89 6.14 -1.56 -0.11
C GLU A 89 5.88 -2.30 1.21
N ASN A 90 6.91 -2.84 1.85
CA ASN A 90 6.78 -3.54 3.13
C ASN A 90 6.18 -2.64 4.24
N VAL A 91 6.58 -1.36 4.28
CA VAL A 91 6.05 -0.40 5.25
C VAL A 91 4.58 -0.07 4.96
N VAL A 92 4.23 0.17 3.70
CA VAL A 92 2.85 0.44 3.27
C VAL A 92 1.94 -0.74 3.59
N ARG A 93 2.32 -1.94 3.15
CA ARG A 93 1.53 -3.16 3.34
C ARG A 93 1.42 -3.53 4.81
N GLY A 94 2.48 -3.35 5.60
CA GLY A 94 2.42 -3.51 7.06
C GLY A 94 1.43 -2.55 7.72
N ALA A 95 1.44 -1.27 7.36
CA ALA A 95 0.51 -0.29 7.90
C ALA A 95 -0.95 -0.57 7.47
N MET A 96 -1.16 -0.98 6.23
CA MET A 96 -2.44 -1.43 5.71
C MET A 96 -2.95 -2.67 6.46
N GLN A 97 -2.07 -3.65 6.70
CA GLN A 97 -2.40 -4.87 7.43
C GLN A 97 -2.88 -4.56 8.85
N VAL A 98 -2.16 -3.71 9.58
CA VAL A 98 -2.57 -3.27 10.93
C VAL A 98 -3.94 -2.61 10.88
N PHE A 99 -4.16 -1.68 9.94
CA PHE A 99 -5.44 -0.99 9.79
C PHE A 99 -6.60 -1.94 9.48
N VAL A 100 -6.42 -2.88 8.55
CA VAL A 100 -7.46 -3.85 8.18
C VAL A 100 -7.77 -4.77 9.36
N THR A 101 -6.74 -5.25 10.07
CA THR A 101 -6.93 -6.09 11.27
C THR A 101 -7.72 -5.34 12.34
N ASP A 102 -7.34 -4.08 12.64
CA ASP A 102 -8.04 -3.27 13.65
C ASP A 102 -9.51 -2.98 13.25
N LEU A 103 -9.76 -2.83 11.95
CA LEU A 103 -11.09 -2.55 11.42
C LEU A 103 -12.02 -3.77 11.51
N LEU A 104 -11.53 -4.95 11.12
CA LEU A 104 -12.33 -6.18 11.06
C LEU A 104 -12.38 -6.93 12.39
N PHE A 105 -11.33 -6.80 13.22
CA PHE A 105 -11.19 -7.51 14.49
C PHE A 105 -10.87 -6.56 15.66
N PRO A 106 -11.76 -5.60 15.98
CA PRO A 106 -11.49 -4.54 16.95
C PRO A 106 -11.23 -5.05 18.39
N SER A 107 -11.49 -6.32 18.70
CA SER A 107 -11.21 -6.95 20.00
C SER A 107 -9.80 -7.54 20.13
N ALA A 108 -8.98 -7.57 19.06
CA ALA A 108 -7.59 -8.04 19.13
C ALA A 108 -6.60 -6.96 19.60
N ALA A 109 -7.06 -5.71 19.74
CA ALA A 109 -6.28 -4.56 20.18
C ALA A 109 -6.38 -4.27 21.70
N ALA A 110 -6.95 -5.20 22.49
CA ALA A 110 -7.17 -5.06 23.94
C ALA A 110 -6.05 -5.68 24.78
#